data_AF-A0A4Y2FCQ1-F1
#
_entry.id   AF-A0A4Y2FCQ1-F1
#
_cell.length_a   1.000
_cell.length_b   1.000
_cell.length_c   1.000
_cell.angle_alpha   90.00
_cell.angle_beta   90.00
_cell.angle_gamma   90.00
#
_symmetry.space_group_name_H-M   'P 1'
#
loop_
_entity.id
_entity.type
_entity.pdbx_description
1 polymer ?
#
loop_
_entity_poly.entity_id
_entity_poly.type
_entity_poly.pdbx_seq_one_letter_code
_entity_poly.pdbx_strand_id
1 'polypeptide(L)'
;MRKGQEEIKNQIQSHVESKVGEIKDHVNSCIEKIEDDVQSVKREIGEVKGEFERKVGEVKEKVQVKIGDLEKRLSELEDRPINFPANPDLTYSRPTVKSLTFDGQTSWTVFKTLFDVVSSANGWNNRVKASQLVASLRGSAAEVLQGISSDKLTDLMTIENALEARFPYPVL
;
A
#
# COMPACT_ATOMS: atom_id res chain seq x y z
N MET A 1 -38.74 75.15 -28.89
CA MET A 1 -38.14 73.79 -28.94
C MET A 1 -36.99 73.58 -27.96
N ARG A 2 -35.98 74.46 -27.84
CA ARG A 2 -34.79 74.23 -26.99
C ARG A 2 -35.07 73.92 -25.50
N LYS A 3 -36.05 74.58 -24.88
CA LYS A 3 -36.36 74.42 -23.44
C LYS A 3 -36.77 72.98 -23.05
N GLY A 4 -37.56 72.31 -23.90
CA GLY A 4 -38.01 70.94 -23.62
C GLY A 4 -36.90 69.89 -23.77
N GLN A 5 -35.91 70.12 -24.64
CA GLN A 5 -34.75 69.23 -24.75
C GLN A 5 -33.83 69.32 -23.53
N GLU A 6 -33.64 70.52 -22.96
CA GLU A 6 -32.83 70.70 -21.76
C GLU A 6 -33.48 70.04 -20.53
N GLU A 7 -34.81 70.13 -20.42
CA GLU A 7 -35.56 69.50 -19.32
C GLU A 7 -35.47 67.97 -19.36
N ILE A 8 -35.63 67.36 -20.55
CA ILE A 8 -35.45 65.92 -20.73
C ILE A 8 -34.02 65.48 -20.40
N LYS A 9 -33.01 66.26 -20.84
CA LYS A 9 -31.60 65.96 -20.55
C LYS A 9 -31.32 65.98 -19.05
N ASN A 10 -31.81 66.98 -18.32
CA ASN A 10 -31.63 67.09 -16.88
C ASN A 10 -32.32 65.95 -16.12
N GLN A 11 -33.51 65.52 -16.56
CA GLN A 11 -34.20 64.36 -15.99
C GLN A 11 -33.43 63.05 -16.23
N ILE A 12 -32.91 62.86 -17.45
CA ILE A 12 -32.08 61.67 -17.76
C ILE A 12 -30.82 61.68 -16.91
N GLN A 13 -30.15 62.83 -16.80
CA GLN A 13 -28.93 62.96 -16.01
C GLN A 13 -29.19 62.66 -14.53
N SER A 14 -30.23 63.25 -13.92
CA SER A 14 -30.55 62.99 -12.51
C SER A 14 -30.97 61.53 -12.27
N HIS A 15 -31.70 60.91 -13.20
CA HIS A 15 -32.06 59.50 -13.10
C HIS A 15 -30.83 58.59 -13.15
N VAL A 16 -29.89 58.86 -14.08
CA VAL A 16 -28.63 58.13 -14.19
C VAL A 16 -27.78 58.31 -12.92
N GLU A 17 -27.64 59.54 -12.43
CA GLU A 17 -26.90 59.83 -11.19
C GLU A 17 -27.50 59.09 -9.98
N SER A 18 -28.84 59.09 -9.85
CA SER A 18 -29.55 58.35 -8.79
C SER A 18 -29.31 56.84 -8.90
N LYS A 19 -29.39 56.26 -10.11
CA LYS A 19 -29.18 54.82 -10.31
C LYS A 19 -27.73 54.41 -10.06
N VAL A 20 -26.78 55.26 -10.45
CA VAL A 20 -25.35 55.04 -10.15
C VAL A 20 -25.11 55.09 -8.64
N GLY A 21 -25.77 56.00 -7.91
CA GLY A 21 -25.74 56.04 -6.45
C GLY A 21 -26.24 54.75 -5.81
N GLU A 22 -27.45 54.30 -6.19
CA GLU A 22 -28.03 53.03 -5.71
C GLU A 22 -27.10 51.83 -5.98
N ILE A 23 -26.51 51.75 -7.17
CA ILE A 23 -25.58 50.66 -7.54
C ILE A 23 -24.33 50.72 -6.65
N LYS A 24 -23.78 51.91 -6.41
CA LYS A 24 -22.61 52.09 -5.55
C LYS A 24 -22.88 51.62 -4.12
N ASP A 25 -24.04 51.95 -3.57
CA ASP A 25 -24.42 51.54 -2.22
C ASP A 25 -24.60 50.02 -2.11
N HIS A 26 -25.24 49.40 -3.11
CA HIS A 26 -25.35 47.94 -3.17
C HIS A 26 -23.99 47.25 -3.28
N VAL A 27 -23.10 47.76 -4.12
CA VAL A 27 -21.74 47.23 -4.29
C VAL A 27 -20.96 47.32 -2.97
N ASN A 28 -21.01 48.47 -2.29
CA ASN A 28 -20.35 48.63 -0.99
C ASN A 28 -20.91 47.66 0.05
N SER A 29 -22.23 47.51 0.13
CA SER A 29 -22.85 46.54 1.05
C SER A 29 -22.45 45.10 0.76
N CYS A 30 -22.31 44.72 -0.53
CA CYS A 30 -21.81 43.40 -0.91
C CYS A 30 -20.33 43.22 -0.52
N ILE A 31 -19.51 44.25 -0.69
CA ILE A 31 -18.09 44.21 -0.31
C ILE A 31 -17.95 43.97 1.19
N GLU A 32 -18.67 44.72 2.03
CA GLU A 32 -18.64 44.57 3.49
C GLU A 32 -19.00 43.13 3.93
N LYS A 33 -20.05 42.54 3.35
CA LYS A 33 -20.43 41.15 3.65
C LYS A 33 -19.34 40.14 3.25
N ILE A 34 -18.73 40.33 2.09
CA ILE A 34 -17.63 39.47 1.63
C ILE A 34 -16.43 39.60 2.56
N GLU A 35 -16.11 40.82 3.02
CA GLU A 35 -15.03 41.04 3.97
C GLU A 35 -15.30 40.32 5.31
N ASP A 36 -16.54 40.41 5.82
CA ASP A 36 -16.96 39.70 7.03
C ASP A 36 -16.83 38.17 6.88
N ASP A 37 -17.33 37.62 5.77
CA ASP A 37 -17.23 36.18 5.48
C ASP A 37 -15.77 35.73 5.39
N VAL A 38 -14.91 36.52 4.72
CA VAL A 38 -13.47 36.23 4.60
C VAL A 38 -12.79 36.25 5.98
N GLN A 39 -13.14 37.19 6.86
CA GLN A 39 -12.59 37.19 8.23
C GLN A 39 -13.10 36.00 9.06
N SER A 40 -14.35 35.59 8.90
CA SER A 40 -14.88 34.40 9.57
C SER A 40 -14.13 33.14 9.13
N VAL A 41 -13.98 32.93 7.82
CA VAL A 41 -13.24 31.79 7.26
C VAL A 41 -11.79 31.79 7.74
N LYS A 42 -11.14 32.96 7.79
CA LYS A 42 -9.76 33.08 8.28
C LYS A 42 -9.64 32.64 9.75
N ARG A 43 -10.63 32.95 10.59
CA ARG A 43 -10.67 32.49 11.99
C ARG A 43 -10.84 30.97 12.07
N GLU A 44 -11.80 30.41 11.34
CA GLU A 44 -12.05 28.95 11.31
C GLU A 44 -10.81 28.17 10.85
N ILE A 45 -10.12 28.65 9.81
CA ILE A 45 -8.86 28.04 9.35
C ILE A 45 -7.80 28.04 10.47
N GLY A 46 -7.73 29.10 11.27
CA GLY A 46 -6.84 29.18 12.42
C GLY A 46 -7.15 28.14 13.50
N GLU A 47 -8.43 27.97 13.82
CA GLU A 47 -8.90 26.97 14.80
C GLU A 47 -8.61 25.53 14.32
N VAL A 48 -8.95 25.22 13.07
CA VAL A 48 -8.68 23.92 12.45
C VAL A 48 -7.18 23.61 12.43
N LYS A 49 -6.35 24.61 12.09
CA LYS A 49 -4.89 24.46 12.11
C LYS A 49 -4.38 24.13 13.53
N GLY A 50 -4.87 24.85 14.54
CA GLY A 50 -4.50 24.58 15.94
C GLY A 50 -4.95 23.20 16.42
N GLU A 51 -6.14 22.74 16.01
CA GLU A 51 -6.58 21.37 16.31
C GLU A 51 -5.73 20.31 15.63
N PHE A 52 -5.36 20.54 14.37
CA PHE A 52 -4.50 19.63 13.62
C PHE A 52 -3.12 19.50 14.28
N GLU A 53 -2.48 20.61 14.66
CA GLU A 53 -1.19 20.61 15.34
C GLU A 53 -1.23 19.83 16.67
N ARG A 54 -2.31 20.01 17.45
CA ARG A 54 -2.51 19.25 18.71
C ARG A 54 -2.63 17.75 18.46
N LYS A 55 -3.47 17.33 17.50
CA LYS A 55 -3.66 15.91 17.15
C LYS A 55 -2.36 15.28 16.67
N VAL A 56 -1.56 16.01 15.88
CA VAL A 56 -0.24 15.56 15.44
C VAL A 56 0.70 15.36 16.64
N GLY A 57 0.70 16.29 17.60
CA GLY A 57 1.45 16.15 18.85
C GLY A 57 1.09 14.90 19.64
N GLU A 58 -0.21 14.67 19.88
CA GLU A 58 -0.70 13.49 20.60
C GLU A 58 -0.34 12.17 19.91
N VAL A 59 -0.47 12.11 18.57
CA VAL A 59 -0.09 10.92 17.80
C VAL A 59 1.41 10.68 17.90
N LYS A 60 2.23 11.73 17.81
CA LYS A 60 3.69 11.62 17.93
C LYS A 60 4.09 11.07 19.30
N GLU A 61 3.51 11.58 20.38
CA GLU A 61 3.75 11.08 21.74
C GLU A 61 3.36 9.60 21.89
N LYS A 62 2.15 9.22 21.44
CA LYS A 62 1.69 7.83 21.48
C LYS A 62 2.62 6.88 20.72
N VAL A 63 3.11 7.31 19.56
CA VAL A 63 4.06 6.52 18.77
C VAL A 63 5.40 6.38 19.50
N GLN A 64 5.93 7.47 20.07
CA GLN A 64 7.18 7.42 20.83
C GLN A 64 7.09 6.47 22.04
N VAL A 65 5.99 6.52 22.80
CA VAL A 65 5.76 5.61 23.93
C VAL A 65 5.70 4.15 23.47
N LYS A 66 4.98 3.85 22.38
CA LYS A 66 4.89 2.48 21.85
C LYS A 66 6.22 1.95 21.34
N ILE A 67 7.04 2.79 20.71
CA ILE A 67 8.38 2.40 20.26
C ILE A 67 9.24 2.05 21.47
N GLY A 68 9.24 2.87 22.53
CA GLY A 68 10.00 2.58 23.75
C GLY A 68 9.56 1.29 24.46
N ASP A 69 8.25 1.00 24.50
CA ASP A 69 7.74 -0.29 25.03
C ASP A 69 8.23 -1.48 24.20
N LEU A 70 8.20 -1.37 22.87
CA LEU A 70 8.69 -2.42 21.97
C LEU A 70 10.19 -2.63 22.08
N GLU A 71 10.99 -1.56 22.17
CA GLU A 71 12.43 -1.63 22.39
C GLU A 71 12.75 -2.36 23.71
N LYS A 72 12.05 -2.02 24.80
CA LYS A 72 12.21 -2.70 26.09
C LYS A 72 11.85 -4.18 26.01
N ARG A 73 10.71 -4.53 25.40
CA ARG A 73 10.28 -5.92 25.21
C ARG A 73 11.25 -6.71 24.33
N LEU A 74 11.89 -6.05 23.38
CA LEU A 74 12.90 -6.68 22.52
C LEU A 74 14.17 -7.00 23.33
N SER A 75 14.64 -6.07 24.18
CA SER A 75 15.77 -6.32 25.08
C SER A 75 15.50 -7.47 26.06
N GLU A 76 14.30 -7.51 26.67
CA GLU A 76 13.90 -8.63 27.56
C GLU A 76 13.90 -9.99 26.84
N LEU A 77 13.60 -10.00 25.54
CA LEU A 77 13.60 -11.22 24.73
C LEU A 77 15.00 -11.64 24.31
N GLU A 78 15.89 -10.68 24.03
CA GLU A 78 17.30 -10.93 23.68
C GLU A 78 18.10 -11.47 24.86
N ASP A 79 17.84 -10.97 26.07
CA ASP A 79 18.50 -11.42 27.31
C ASP A 79 17.98 -12.77 27.83
N ARG A 80 16.90 -13.30 27.26
CA ARG A 80 16.34 -14.59 27.67
C ARG A 80 17.20 -15.72 27.07
N PRO A 81 17.83 -16.58 27.90
CA PRO A 81 18.51 -17.76 27.40
C PRO A 81 17.53 -18.61 26.60
N ILE A 82 17.91 -19.00 25.37
CA ILE A 82 17.15 -19.93 24.54
C ILE A 82 17.26 -21.31 25.18
N ASN A 83 16.48 -21.55 26.23
CA ASN A 83 16.31 -22.87 26.81
C ASN A 83 15.02 -23.43 26.24
N PHE A 84 15.11 -24.04 25.05
CA PHE A 84 14.03 -24.91 24.60
C PHE A 84 13.96 -26.04 25.62
N PRO A 85 12.87 -26.17 26.42
CA PRO A 85 12.67 -27.43 27.10
C PRO A 85 12.62 -28.49 26.00
N ALA A 86 13.53 -29.45 26.05
CA ALA A 86 13.46 -30.64 25.21
C ALA A 86 12.16 -31.35 25.60
N ASN A 87 11.06 -30.97 24.96
CA ASN A 87 9.76 -31.55 25.19
C ASN A 87 9.74 -32.90 24.47
N PRO A 88 9.74 -34.04 25.18
CA PRO A 88 9.73 -35.35 24.56
C PRO A 88 8.37 -35.65 23.87
N ASP A 89 7.31 -34.91 24.21
CA ASP A 89 5.95 -35.09 23.68
C ASP A 89 5.67 -34.32 22.38
N LEU A 90 6.64 -33.56 21.85
CA LEU A 90 6.58 -33.10 20.46
C LEU A 90 7.14 -34.15 19.49
N THR A 91 6.86 -35.43 19.73
CA THR A 91 6.72 -36.39 18.63
C THR A 91 5.44 -36.09 17.86
N TYR A 92 5.23 -34.84 17.44
CA TYR A 92 4.61 -34.66 16.14
C TYR A 92 5.61 -35.31 15.21
N SER A 93 5.34 -36.55 14.80
CA SER A 93 5.87 -37.07 13.56
C SER A 93 5.45 -36.05 12.51
N ARG A 94 6.31 -35.04 12.28
CA ARG A 94 6.24 -34.21 11.09
C ARG A 94 6.14 -35.23 9.99
N PRO A 95 5.01 -35.31 9.25
CA PRO A 95 4.91 -36.26 8.18
C PRO A 95 6.10 -35.97 7.28
N THR A 96 7.10 -36.86 7.28
CA THR A 96 8.22 -36.77 6.36
C THR A 96 7.58 -37.15 5.04
N VAL A 97 6.94 -36.17 4.39
CA VAL A 97 6.45 -36.36 3.04
C VAL A 97 7.67 -36.78 2.25
N LYS A 98 7.60 -38.00 1.70
CA LYS A 98 8.68 -38.56 0.89
C LYS A 98 9.12 -37.48 -0.10
N SER A 99 10.43 -37.22 -0.16
CA SER A 99 10.98 -36.23 -1.07
C SER A 99 10.48 -36.55 -2.48
N LEU A 100 9.65 -35.66 -3.02
CA LEU A 100 9.29 -35.70 -4.43
C LEU A 100 10.59 -35.56 -5.23
N THR A 101 10.72 -36.39 -6.27
CA THR A 101 11.87 -36.33 -7.18
C THR A 101 11.36 -36.08 -8.58
N PHE A 102 11.98 -35.15 -9.29
CA PHE A 102 11.71 -34.88 -10.69
C PHE A 102 12.97 -35.13 -11.49
N ASP A 103 12.95 -36.16 -12.32
CA ASP A 103 14.05 -36.57 -13.21
C ASP A 103 13.72 -36.37 -14.70
N GLY A 104 12.55 -35.80 -14.99
CA GLY A 104 12.04 -35.61 -16.35
C GLY A 104 11.30 -36.81 -16.96
N GLN A 105 11.11 -37.92 -16.23
CA GLN A 105 10.35 -39.08 -16.74
C GLN A 105 8.84 -38.85 -16.69
N THR A 106 8.34 -38.25 -15.61
CA THR A 106 6.95 -37.80 -15.52
C THR A 106 6.80 -36.43 -16.16
N SER A 107 5.63 -36.12 -16.73
CA SER A 107 5.35 -34.75 -17.22
C SER A 107 5.52 -33.71 -16.11
N TRP A 108 6.13 -32.57 -16.44
CA TRP A 108 6.31 -31.44 -15.54
C TRP A 108 5.00 -30.98 -14.89
N THR A 109 3.89 -30.98 -15.63
CA THR A 109 2.56 -30.58 -15.11
C THR A 109 2.07 -31.50 -13.99
N VAL A 110 2.29 -32.81 -14.15
CA VAL A 110 1.91 -33.82 -13.14
C VAL A 110 2.74 -33.62 -11.89
N PHE A 111 4.06 -33.42 -12.05
CA PHE A 111 4.95 -33.12 -10.93
C PHE A 111 4.57 -31.83 -10.20
N LYS A 112 4.34 -30.73 -10.94
CA LYS A 112 3.97 -29.42 -10.38
C LYS A 112 2.69 -29.51 -9.55
N THR A 113 1.68 -30.22 -10.05
CA THR A 113 0.42 -30.44 -9.31
C THR A 113 0.65 -31.18 -7.99
N LEU A 114 1.45 -32.26 -7.99
CA LEU A 114 1.78 -33.00 -6.78
C LEU A 114 2.60 -32.16 -5.79
N PHE A 115 3.55 -31.39 -6.32
CA PHE A 115 4.37 -30.47 -5.54
C PHE A 115 3.52 -29.38 -4.88
N ASP A 116 2.56 -28.81 -5.60
CA ASP A 116 1.65 -27.80 -5.06
C ASP A 116 0.77 -28.34 -3.94
N VAL A 117 0.19 -29.53 -4.11
CA VAL A 117 -0.59 -30.21 -3.07
C VAL A 117 0.25 -30.42 -1.80
N VAL A 118 1.47 -30.92 -1.94
CA VAL A 118 2.39 -31.13 -0.81
C VAL A 118 2.77 -29.81 -0.16
N SER A 119 3.10 -28.79 -0.95
CA SER A 119 3.53 -27.49 -0.43
C SER A 119 2.42 -26.79 0.35
N SER A 120 1.17 -26.88 -0.12
CA SER A 120 -0.01 -26.35 0.56
C SER A 120 -0.30 -27.09 1.86
N ALA A 121 -0.24 -28.43 1.84
CA ALA A 121 -0.43 -29.24 3.05
C ALA A 121 0.63 -28.96 4.13
N ASN A 122 1.83 -28.53 3.73
CA ASN A 122 2.92 -28.20 4.64
C ASN A 122 3.05 -26.69 4.95
N GLY A 123 2.17 -25.84 4.42
CA GLY A 123 2.22 -24.39 4.64
C GLY A 123 3.51 -23.74 4.15
N TRP A 124 4.12 -24.25 3.08
CA TRP A 124 5.37 -23.72 2.55
C TRP A 124 5.14 -22.35 1.87
N ASN A 125 5.94 -21.36 2.27
CA ASN A 125 6.04 -20.09 1.55
C ASN A 125 6.90 -20.23 0.29
N ASN A 126 6.86 -19.24 -0.60
CA ASN A 126 7.55 -19.30 -1.91
C ASN A 126 9.05 -19.57 -1.80
N ARG A 127 9.73 -19.04 -0.78
CA ARG A 127 11.15 -19.30 -0.56
C ARG A 127 11.41 -20.77 -0.24
N VAL A 128 10.60 -21.37 0.64
CA VAL A 128 10.71 -22.79 0.98
C VAL A 128 10.33 -23.65 -0.23
N LYS A 129 9.29 -23.28 -0.98
CA LYS A 129 8.91 -23.94 -2.24
C LYS A 129 10.07 -23.94 -3.25
N ALA A 130 10.71 -22.80 -3.48
CA ALA A 130 11.85 -22.71 -4.39
C ALA A 130 13.01 -23.63 -3.97
N SER A 131 13.40 -23.61 -2.70
CA SER A 131 14.46 -24.47 -2.18
C SER A 131 14.12 -25.96 -2.29
N GLN A 132 12.87 -26.34 -1.99
CA GLN A 132 12.42 -27.72 -2.09
C GLN A 132 12.29 -28.18 -3.54
N LEU A 133 11.87 -27.30 -4.44
CA LEU A 133 11.80 -27.57 -5.88
C LEU A 133 13.21 -27.84 -6.42
N VAL A 134 14.19 -26.98 -6.12
CA VAL A 134 15.60 -27.20 -6.49
C VAL A 134 16.12 -28.52 -5.91
N ALA A 135 15.83 -28.82 -4.64
CA ALA A 135 16.25 -30.05 -3.99
C ALA A 135 15.56 -31.32 -4.54
N SER A 136 14.44 -31.18 -5.22
CA SER A 136 13.70 -32.30 -5.86
C SER A 136 14.24 -32.68 -7.24
N LEU A 137 14.97 -31.79 -7.91
CA LEU A 137 15.47 -32.02 -9.27
C LEU A 137 16.59 -33.05 -9.29
N ARG A 138 16.53 -34.01 -10.22
CA ARG A 138 17.53 -35.05 -10.45
C ARG A 138 17.81 -35.17 -11.95
N GLY A 139 18.94 -35.75 -12.32
CA GLY A 139 19.27 -36.05 -13.72
C GLY A 139 19.16 -34.83 -14.64
N SER A 140 18.54 -35.01 -15.80
CA SER A 140 18.36 -33.98 -16.84
C SER A 140 17.55 -32.77 -16.36
N ALA A 141 16.68 -32.94 -15.37
CA ALA A 141 15.93 -31.83 -14.80
C ALA A 141 16.79 -30.91 -13.93
N ALA A 142 17.81 -31.46 -13.25
CA ALA A 142 18.75 -30.65 -12.48
C ALA A 142 19.64 -29.78 -13.37
N GLU A 143 19.87 -30.17 -14.63
CA GLU A 143 20.66 -29.37 -15.58
C GLU A 143 20.04 -28.01 -15.90
N VAL A 144 18.71 -27.86 -15.74
CA VAL A 144 18.00 -26.59 -15.91
C VAL A 144 18.56 -25.51 -14.99
N LEU A 145 19.09 -25.90 -13.83
CA LEU A 145 19.67 -24.97 -12.87
C LEU A 145 20.98 -24.32 -13.34
N GLN A 146 21.67 -24.92 -14.32
CA GLN A 146 22.93 -24.35 -14.84
C GLN A 146 22.70 -23.02 -15.58
N GLY A 147 21.49 -22.79 -16.10
CA GLY A 147 21.11 -21.53 -16.76
C GLY A 147 20.61 -20.44 -15.82
N ILE A 148 20.50 -20.72 -14.51
CA ILE A 148 19.92 -19.81 -13.52
C ILE A 148 21.04 -19.33 -12.58
N SER A 149 21.10 -18.02 -12.33
CA SER A 149 22.06 -17.47 -11.37
C SER A 149 21.68 -17.86 -9.93
N SER A 150 22.68 -18.09 -9.07
CA SER A 150 22.47 -18.62 -7.71
C SER A 150 21.55 -17.74 -6.84
N ASP A 151 21.63 -16.42 -7.00
CA ASP A 151 20.75 -15.44 -6.35
C ASP A 151 19.28 -15.63 -6.72
N LYS A 152 19.00 -16.15 -7.92
CA LYS A 152 17.64 -16.40 -8.44
C LYS A 152 17.12 -17.80 -8.15
N LEU A 153 17.93 -18.71 -7.60
CA LEU A 153 17.48 -20.04 -7.15
C LEU A 153 16.58 -19.99 -5.89
N THR A 154 16.29 -18.78 -5.40
CA THR A 154 15.30 -18.55 -4.34
C THR A 154 13.96 -18.04 -4.87
N ASP A 155 13.91 -17.67 -6.16
CA ASP A 155 12.69 -17.24 -6.83
C ASP A 155 11.99 -18.43 -7.49
N LEU A 156 10.83 -18.79 -6.92
CA LEU A 156 10.04 -19.93 -7.38
C LEU A 156 9.65 -19.78 -8.85
N MET A 157 9.23 -18.58 -9.26
CA MET A 157 8.73 -18.34 -10.61
C MET A 157 9.83 -18.53 -11.67
N THR A 158 11.04 -18.05 -11.39
CA THR A 158 12.19 -18.24 -12.29
C THR A 158 12.49 -19.72 -12.52
N ILE A 159 12.45 -20.53 -11.45
CA ILE A 159 12.74 -21.97 -11.55
C ILE A 159 11.62 -22.70 -12.31
N GLU A 160 10.35 -22.39 -12.03
CA GLU A 160 9.22 -23.01 -12.71
C GLU A 160 9.20 -22.72 -14.21
N ASN A 161 9.46 -21.47 -14.61
CA ASN A 161 9.52 -21.09 -16.02
C ASN A 161 10.63 -21.82 -16.78
N ALA A 162 11.79 -21.98 -16.14
CA ALA A 162 12.91 -22.69 -16.73
C ALA A 162 12.61 -24.19 -16.92
N LEU A 163 11.90 -24.79 -15.97
CA LEU A 163 11.45 -26.19 -16.06
C LEU A 163 10.37 -26.36 -17.13
N GLU A 164 9.43 -25.42 -17.23
CA GLU A 164 8.37 -25.43 -18.25
C GLU A 164 8.92 -25.26 -19.67
N ALA A 165 9.97 -24.44 -19.84
CA ALA A 165 10.66 -24.29 -21.12
C ALA A 165 11.43 -25.56 -21.56
N ARG A 166 11.98 -26.33 -20.61
CA ARG A 166 12.75 -27.55 -20.87
C ARG A 166 11.85 -28.79 -21.04
N PHE A 167 10.75 -28.85 -20.29
CA PHE A 167 9.80 -29.97 -20.26
C PHE A 167 8.39 -29.48 -20.64
N PRO A 168 8.15 -29.15 -21.91
CA PRO A 168 6.87 -28.62 -22.37
C PRO A 168 5.77 -29.67 -22.26
N TYR A 169 4.52 -29.20 -22.31
CA TYR A 169 3.32 -30.03 -22.23
C TYR A 169 3.34 -31.14 -23.30
N PRO A 170 2.95 -32.39 -22.95
CA PRO A 170 2.61 -33.36 -23.96
C PRO A 170 1.39 -32.83 -24.73
N VAL A 171 1.57 -32.56 -26.02
CA VAL A 171 0.46 -32.29 -26.94
C VAL A 171 -0.31 -33.61 -27.09
N LEU A 172 -1.58 -33.62 -26.67
CA LEU A 172 -2.49 -34.75 -26.86
C LEU A 172 -2.78 -34.98 -28.35
#